data_AF-A0A3P1X7D3-F1
#
_entry.id   AF-A0A3P1X7D3-F1
#
_cell.length_a   1.000
_cell.length_b   1.000
_cell.length_c   1.000
_cell.angle_alpha   90.00
_cell.angle_beta   90.00
_cell.angle_gamma   90.00
#
_symmetry.space_group_name_H-M   'P 1'
#
loop_
_entity.id
_entity.type
_entity.pdbx_description
1 polymer ?
#
loop_
_entity_poly.entity_id
_entity_poly.type
_entity_poly.pdbx_seq_one_letter_code
_entity_poly.pdbx_strand_id
1 'polypeptide(L)'
;VLGLINPFTLAAAAVGVLGLAYYKGSQEQDEFNKSLILTGNQLGTTSGQLGDIAQRAGNAADSTTGAAAAVLNQLVRSGKVASSSLEQVTTAIVKTSEVTGISTEQLVNDFNEIAKDPVSAISKLNDQYHFLTLA
;
A
#
# COMPACT_ATOMS: atom_id res chain seq x y z
N VAL A 1 -0.73 7.70 44.69
CA VAL A 1 -0.34 7.17 43.35
C VAL A 1 -0.10 5.65 43.30
N LEU A 2 -0.12 4.91 44.43
CA LEU A 2 0.16 3.45 44.48
C LEU A 2 -1.02 2.51 44.12
N GLY A 3 -2.00 2.92 43.31
CA GLY A 3 -3.21 2.12 43.05
C GLY A 3 -3.63 1.97 41.58
N LEU A 4 -2.91 2.56 40.63
CA LEU A 4 -3.36 2.65 39.23
C LEU A 4 -2.98 1.43 38.37
N ILE A 5 -2.03 0.61 38.81
CA ILE A 5 -1.64 -0.61 38.10
C ILE A 5 -2.11 -1.80 38.94
N ASN A 6 -3.25 -2.38 38.57
CA ASN A 6 -3.78 -3.62 39.12
C ASN A 6 -4.23 -4.53 37.97
N PRO A 7 -4.48 -5.83 38.20
CA PRO A 7 -4.84 -6.76 37.13
C PRO A 7 -6.06 -6.34 36.31
N PHE A 8 -7.02 -5.66 36.93
CA PHE A 8 -8.22 -5.16 36.25
C PHE A 8 -7.92 -3.94 35.37
N THR A 9 -7.05 -3.02 35.80
CA THR A 9 -6.65 -1.88 34.96
C THR A 9 -5.75 -2.30 33.80
N LEU A 10 -4.90 -3.31 33.99
CA LEU A 10 -4.13 -3.93 32.91
C LEU A 10 -5.04 -4.64 31.91
N ALA A 11 -6.01 -5.43 32.38
CA ALA A 11 -6.98 -6.09 31.51
C ALA A 11 -7.83 -5.08 30.72
N ALA A 12 -8.33 -4.03 31.37
CA ALA A 12 -9.09 -2.97 30.70
C ALA A 12 -8.25 -2.22 29.65
N ALA A 13 -6.98 -1.92 29.95
CA ALA A 13 -6.07 -1.32 28.98
C ALA A 13 -5.82 -2.25 27.78
N ALA A 14 -5.60 -3.55 28.02
CA ALA A 14 -5.41 -4.54 26.96
C ALA A 14 -6.66 -4.63 26.05
N VAL A 15 -7.85 -4.74 26.62
CA VAL A 15 -9.12 -4.75 25.87
C VAL A 15 -9.31 -3.44 25.11
N GLY A 16 -8.97 -2.29 25.70
CA GLY A 16 -9.05 -0.99 25.04
C GLY A 16 -8.13 -0.89 23.81
N VAL A 17 -6.88 -1.34 23.94
CA VAL A 17 -5.90 -1.37 22.83
C VAL A 17 -6.35 -2.33 21.73
N LEU A 18 -6.79 -3.54 22.09
CA LEU A 18 -7.28 -4.53 21.14
C LEU A 18 -8.54 -4.03 20.41
N GLY A 19 -9.47 -3.40 21.13
CA GLY A 19 -10.67 -2.81 20.55
C GLY A 19 -10.34 -1.71 19.55
N LEU A 20 -9.38 -0.85 19.87
CA LEU A 20 -8.90 0.19 18.94
C LEU A 20 -8.24 -0.41 17.70
N ALA A 21 -7.39 -1.42 17.85
CA ALA A 21 -6.74 -2.09 16.75
C ALA A 21 -7.76 -2.78 15.82
N TYR A 22 -8.74 -3.48 16.40
CA TYR A 22 -9.82 -4.11 15.65
C TYR A 22 -10.65 -3.09 14.87
N TYR A 23 -11.00 -1.97 15.50
CA TYR A 23 -11.75 -0.90 14.85
C TYR A 23 -10.99 -0.26 13.68
N LYS A 24 -9.67 -0.04 13.82
CA LYS A 24 -8.83 0.48 12.73
C LYS A 24 -8.71 -0.52 11.58
N GLY A 25 -8.47 -1.80 11.88
CA GLY A 25 -8.37 -2.85 10.86
C GLY A 25 -9.69 -3.04 10.09
N SER A 26 -10.83 -2.91 10.77
CA SER A 26 -12.15 -2.95 10.12
C SER A 26 -12.34 -1.80 9.12
N GLN A 27 -11.90 -0.59 9.47
CA GLN A 27 -11.98 0.56 8.56
C GLN A 27 -11.09 0.39 7.32
N GLU A 28 -9.87 -0.13 7.50
CA GLU A 28 -8.96 -0.41 6.38
C GLU A 28 -9.56 -1.45 5.42
N GLN A 29 -10.18 -2.50 5.95
CA GLN A 29 -10.89 -3.49 5.13
C GLN A 29 -12.07 -2.89 4.38
N ASP A 30 -12.83 -1.99 5.00
CA ASP A 30 -13.93 -1.27 4.34
C ASP A 30 -13.42 -0.40 3.19
N GLU A 31 -12.31 0.31 3.37
CA GLU A 31 -11.71 1.11 2.31
C GLU A 31 -11.20 0.24 1.14
N PHE A 32 -10.58 -0.91 1.43
CA PHE A 32 -10.24 -1.86 0.38
C PHE A 32 -11.47 -2.39 -0.35
N ASN A 33 -12.53 -2.76 0.37
CA ASN A 33 -13.78 -3.22 -0.23
C ASN A 33 -14.36 -2.15 -1.17
N LYS A 34 -14.39 -0.88 -0.75
CA LYS A 34 -14.84 0.23 -1.60
C LYS A 34 -14.01 0.33 -2.87
N SER A 35 -12.68 0.26 -2.76
CA SER A 35 -11.78 0.34 -3.91
C SER A 35 -11.94 -0.83 -4.87
N LEU A 36 -12.10 -2.04 -4.35
CA LEU A 36 -12.40 -3.23 -5.15
C LEU A 36 -13.74 -3.09 -5.87
N ILE A 37 -14.78 -2.60 -5.19
CA ILE A 37 -16.09 -2.36 -5.82
C ILE A 37 -16.00 -1.29 -6.92
N LEU A 38 -15.36 -0.16 -6.63
CA LEU A 38 -15.20 0.95 -7.59
C LEU A 38 -14.43 0.53 -8.84
N THR A 39 -13.45 -0.34 -8.69
CA THR A 39 -12.63 -0.85 -9.80
C THR A 39 -13.24 -2.09 -10.48
N GLY A 40 -14.35 -2.62 -9.97
CA GLY A 40 -14.94 -3.88 -10.45
C GLY A 40 -14.06 -5.11 -10.16
N ASN A 41 -13.20 -5.05 -9.14
CA ASN A 41 -12.24 -6.07 -8.76
C ASN A 41 -11.39 -6.59 -9.93
N GLN A 42 -10.92 -5.68 -10.78
CA GLN A 42 -10.04 -6.01 -11.92
C GLN A 42 -8.78 -6.77 -11.50
N LEU A 43 -8.31 -6.55 -10.28
CA LEU A 43 -7.10 -7.18 -9.73
C LEU A 43 -7.33 -8.62 -9.27
N GLY A 44 -8.59 -9.07 -9.18
CA GLY A 44 -8.95 -10.43 -8.77
C GLY A 44 -8.55 -10.75 -7.32
N THR A 45 -8.62 -9.76 -6.44
CA THR A 45 -8.19 -9.88 -5.04
C THR A 45 -9.35 -9.68 -4.06
N THR A 46 -9.11 -9.97 -2.77
CA THR A 46 -10.05 -9.69 -1.68
C THR A 46 -9.49 -8.64 -0.72
N SER A 47 -10.34 -7.97 0.03
CA SER A 47 -9.92 -7.02 1.07
C SER A 47 -9.06 -7.68 2.15
N GLY A 48 -9.30 -8.95 2.45
CA GLY A 48 -8.43 -9.74 3.34
C GLY A 48 -7.01 -9.90 2.78
N GLN A 49 -6.89 -10.28 1.51
CA GLN A 49 -5.58 -10.39 0.84
C GLN A 49 -4.85 -9.04 0.77
N LEU A 50 -5.59 -7.94 0.54
CA LEU A 50 -5.02 -6.59 0.58
C LEU A 50 -4.57 -6.20 1.99
N GLY A 51 -5.30 -6.58 3.03
CA GLY A 51 -4.87 -6.43 4.42
C GLY A 51 -3.58 -7.17 4.73
N ASP A 52 -3.45 -8.42 4.26
CA ASP A 52 -2.23 -9.19 4.42
C ASP A 52 -1.04 -8.56 3.67
N ILE A 53 -1.27 -8.02 2.47
CA ILE A 53 -0.26 -7.27 1.71
C ILE A 53 0.14 -6.01 2.46
N ALA A 54 -0.81 -5.23 2.99
CA ALA A 54 -0.50 -4.02 3.76
C ALA A 54 0.34 -4.33 4.99
N GLN A 55 0.05 -5.42 5.71
CA GLN A 55 0.86 -5.85 6.86
C GLN A 55 2.28 -6.24 6.43
N ARG A 56 2.43 -7.04 5.37
CA ARG A 56 3.77 -7.46 4.88
C ARG A 56 4.56 -6.28 4.34
N ALA A 57 3.94 -5.39 3.57
CA ALA A 57 4.58 -4.21 3.01
C ALA A 57 4.97 -3.19 4.09
N GLY A 58 4.12 -2.98 5.10
CA GLY A 58 4.45 -2.17 6.27
C GLY A 58 5.69 -2.72 6.98
N ASN A 59 5.70 -4.01 7.30
CA ASN A 59 6.85 -4.66 7.93
C ASN A 59 8.13 -4.57 7.07
N ALA A 60 8.03 -4.81 5.76
CA ALA A 60 9.18 -4.78 4.85
C ALA A 60 9.73 -3.36 4.62
N ALA A 61 8.88 -2.34 4.77
CA ALA A 61 9.26 -0.94 4.70
C ALA A 61 9.77 -0.39 6.05
N ASP A 62 9.76 -1.19 7.12
CA ASP A 62 10.02 -0.74 8.50
C ASP A 62 9.00 0.33 8.98
N SER A 63 7.76 0.25 8.48
CA SER A 63 6.66 1.19 8.68
C SER A 63 5.41 0.53 9.31
N THR A 64 4.32 1.29 9.44
CA THR A 64 3.04 0.80 9.99
C THR A 64 2.15 0.17 8.90
N THR A 65 1.34 -0.83 9.29
CA THR A 65 0.31 -1.41 8.42
C THR A 65 -0.61 -0.36 7.82
N GLY A 66 -0.99 0.67 8.59
CA GLY A 66 -1.88 1.73 8.10
C GLY A 66 -1.26 2.64 7.05
N ALA A 67 0.04 2.96 7.17
CA ALA A 67 0.75 3.72 6.14
C ALA A 67 0.82 2.93 4.83
N ALA A 68 1.15 1.64 4.90
CA ALA A 68 1.13 0.74 3.75
C ALA A 68 -0.28 0.55 3.19
N ALA A 69 -1.30 0.42 4.04
CA ALA A 69 -2.69 0.29 3.61
C ALA A 69 -3.18 1.51 2.83
N ALA A 70 -2.83 2.72 3.27
CA ALA A 70 -3.17 3.95 2.56
C ALA A 70 -2.57 3.98 1.14
N VAL A 71 -1.28 3.69 1.00
CA VAL A 71 -0.60 3.60 -0.31
C VAL A 71 -1.20 2.51 -1.17
N LEU A 72 -1.35 1.31 -0.62
CA LEU A 72 -1.91 0.16 -1.31
C LEU A 72 -3.31 0.46 -1.83
N ASN A 73 -4.14 1.14 -1.04
CA ASN A 73 -5.49 1.51 -1.44
C ASN A 73 -5.47 2.47 -2.65
N GLN A 74 -4.52 3.42 -2.72
CA GLN A 74 -4.36 4.29 -3.89
C GLN A 74 -3.95 3.50 -5.14
N LEU A 75 -3.02 2.54 -4.99
CA LEU A 75 -2.60 1.66 -6.10
C LEU A 75 -3.75 0.78 -6.59
N VAL A 76 -4.50 0.18 -5.67
CA VAL A 76 -5.69 -0.64 -6.00
C VAL A 76 -6.73 0.19 -6.73
N ARG A 77 -7.05 1.40 -6.24
CA ARG A 77 -7.98 2.33 -6.90
C ARG A 77 -7.53 2.74 -8.29
N SER A 78 -6.22 2.83 -8.54
CA SER A 78 -5.71 3.15 -9.87
C SER A 78 -5.95 2.02 -10.87
N GLY A 79 -5.96 0.76 -10.41
CA GLY A 79 -6.05 -0.44 -11.24
C GLY A 79 -4.86 -0.66 -12.19
N LYS A 80 -3.81 0.16 -12.14
CA LYS A 80 -2.70 0.12 -13.11
C LYS A 80 -1.58 -0.84 -12.71
N VAL A 81 -1.37 -1.04 -11.42
CA VAL A 81 -0.34 -1.93 -10.90
C VAL A 81 -0.89 -3.35 -10.82
N ALA A 82 -0.16 -4.30 -11.40
CA ALA A 82 -0.53 -5.72 -11.35
C ALA A 82 -0.63 -6.22 -9.90
N SER A 83 -1.62 -7.08 -9.61
CA SER A 83 -1.87 -7.59 -8.27
C SER A 83 -0.66 -8.29 -7.64
N SER A 84 0.13 -9.00 -8.45
CA SER A 84 1.39 -9.64 -8.03
C SER A 84 2.48 -8.67 -7.60
N SER A 85 2.42 -7.41 -8.05
CA SER A 85 3.43 -6.39 -7.80
C SER A 85 3.02 -5.42 -6.70
N LEU A 86 1.77 -5.46 -6.23
CA LEU A 86 1.24 -4.52 -5.25
C LEU A 86 2.08 -4.46 -3.97
N GLU A 87 2.50 -5.60 -3.44
CA GLU A 87 3.32 -5.65 -2.22
C GLU A 87 4.66 -4.94 -2.41
N GLN A 88 5.35 -5.25 -3.51
CA GLN A 88 6.67 -4.71 -3.78
C GLN A 88 6.63 -3.21 -4.08
N VAL A 89 5.64 -2.77 -4.86
CA VAL A 89 5.44 -1.34 -5.18
C VAL A 89 5.03 -0.56 -3.93
N THR A 90 4.09 -1.09 -3.13
CA THR A 90 3.67 -0.44 -1.87
C THR A 90 4.87 -0.28 -0.93
N THR A 91 5.66 -1.35 -0.75
CA THR A 91 6.87 -1.33 0.09
C THR A 91 7.84 -0.26 -0.38
N ALA A 92 8.11 -0.21 -1.69
CA ALA A 92 9.04 0.76 -2.27
C ALA A 92 8.57 2.20 -2.06
N ILE A 93 7.28 2.46 -2.28
CA ILE A 93 6.70 3.80 -2.11
C ILE A 93 6.75 4.23 -0.64
N VAL A 94 6.31 3.38 0.30
CA VAL A 94 6.32 3.70 1.73
C VAL A 94 7.74 3.98 2.21
N LYS A 95 8.68 3.07 1.92
CA LYS A 95 10.07 3.21 2.33
C LYS A 95 10.73 4.45 1.74
N THR A 96 10.46 4.74 0.47
CA THR A 96 10.99 5.93 -0.20
C THR A 96 10.41 7.19 0.42
N SER A 97 9.10 7.22 0.69
CA SER A 97 8.43 8.36 1.32
C SER A 97 9.02 8.65 2.71
N GLU A 98 9.22 7.62 3.53
CA GLU A 98 9.79 7.78 4.88
C GLU A 98 11.22 8.29 4.88
N VAL A 99 12.04 7.84 3.91
CA VAL A 99 13.45 8.24 3.83
C VAL A 99 13.62 9.62 3.19
N THR A 100 12.81 9.97 2.20
CA THR A 100 12.99 11.18 1.38
C THR A 100 12.06 12.33 1.77
N GLY A 101 10.95 12.05 2.44
CA GLY A 101 9.89 13.01 2.73
C GLY A 101 8.98 13.33 1.53
N ILE A 102 9.18 12.70 0.37
CA ILE A 102 8.28 12.84 -0.79
C ILE A 102 6.92 12.26 -0.43
N SER A 103 5.84 12.92 -0.81
CA SER A 103 4.49 12.42 -0.51
C SER A 103 4.21 11.09 -1.20
N THR A 104 3.53 10.20 -0.49
CA THR A 104 3.11 8.91 -1.03
C THR A 104 2.22 9.07 -2.26
N GLU A 105 1.38 10.11 -2.30
CA GLU A 105 0.53 10.45 -3.44
C GLU A 105 1.33 10.75 -4.71
N GLN A 106 2.43 11.51 -4.58
CA GLN A 106 3.31 11.80 -5.71
C GLN A 106 3.98 10.51 -6.20
N LEU A 107 4.54 9.72 -5.29
CA LEU A 107 5.20 8.45 -5.64
C LEU A 107 4.23 7.43 -6.26
N VAL A 108 2.98 7.37 -5.78
CA VAL A 108 1.93 6.54 -6.40
C VAL A 108 1.65 6.99 -7.82
N ASN A 109 1.59 8.29 -8.07
CA ASN A 109 1.41 8.82 -9.42
C ASN A 109 2.58 8.45 -10.34
N ASP A 110 3.82 8.59 -9.87
CA ASP A 110 5.02 8.22 -10.64
C ASP A 110 4.99 6.74 -11.05
N PHE A 111 4.66 5.83 -10.12
CA PHE A 111 4.51 4.40 -10.43
C PHE A 111 3.34 4.11 -11.39
N ASN A 112 2.23 4.84 -11.25
CA ASN A 112 1.07 4.72 -12.12
C ASN A 112 1.33 5.23 -13.55
N GLU A 113 2.26 6.18 -13.73
CA GLU A 113 2.70 6.60 -15.05
C GLU A 113 3.57 5.54 -15.71
N ILE A 114 4.54 5.00 -14.96
CA ILE A 114 5.40 3.90 -15.43
C ILE A 114 4.56 2.69 -15.88
N ALA A 115 3.56 2.31 -15.10
CA ALA A 115 2.69 1.19 -15.42
C ALA A 115 1.79 1.43 -16.65
N LYS A 116 1.46 2.69 -16.96
CA LYS A 116 0.53 3.04 -18.03
C LYS A 116 1.16 2.96 -19.42
N ASP A 117 2.44 3.32 -19.57
CA ASP A 117 3.07 3.42 -20.90
C ASP A 117 4.54 2.95 -20.92
N PRO A 118 4.78 1.64 -20.72
CA PRO A 118 6.12 1.07 -20.76
C PRO A 118 6.75 1.16 -22.16
N VAL A 119 5.92 1.14 -23.21
CA VAL A 119 6.39 1.16 -24.61
C VAL A 119 6.81 2.57 -25.03
N SER A 120 6.13 3.64 -24.63
CA SER A 120 6.61 5.00 -24.89
C SER A 120 7.91 5.31 -24.14
N ALA A 121 8.11 4.74 -22.94
CA ALA A 121 9.39 4.81 -22.25
C ALA A 121 10.51 4.09 -23.01
N ILE A 122 10.26 2.86 -23.49
CA ILE A 122 11.20 2.09 -24.31
C ILE A 122 11.41 2.74 -25.68
N SER A 123 10.38 3.32 -26.28
CA SER A 123 10.43 4.02 -27.57
C SER A 123 11.22 5.31 -27.46
N LYS A 124 11.04 6.10 -26.39
CA LYS A 124 11.94 7.22 -26.06
C LYS A 124 13.39 6.77 -25.91
N LEU A 125 13.61 5.62 -25.28
CA LEU A 125 14.95 5.08 -25.09
C LEU A 125 15.57 4.60 -26.42
N ASN A 126 14.78 3.98 -27.28
CA ASN A 126 15.21 3.60 -28.62
C ASN A 126 15.44 4.82 -29.53
N ASP A 127 14.59 5.85 -29.45
CA ASP A 127 14.77 7.09 -30.19
C ASP A 127 16.01 7.86 -29.72
N GLN A 128 16.40 7.69 -28.45
CA GLN A 128 17.56 8.37 -27.85
C GLN A 128 18.87 7.58 -28.02
N TYR A 129 18.83 6.25 -28.07
CA TYR A 129 20.02 5.40 -28.09
C TYR A 129 20.11 4.43 -29.28
N HIS A 130 19.11 4.43 -30.16
CA HIS A 130 19.09 3.68 -31.44
C HIS A 130 19.51 2.21 -31.35
N PHE A 131 19.16 1.51 -30.27
CA PHE A 131 19.59 0.11 -30.06
C PHE A 131 18.70 -0.92 -30.78
N LEU A 132 17.53 -0.53 -31.33
CA LEU A 132 16.63 -1.39 -32.10
C LEU A 132 16.67 -1.10 -33.61
N THR A 133 17.68 -0.39 -34.13
CA THR A 133 17.87 -0.37 -35.59
C THR A 133 18.20 -1.79 -36.04
N LEU A 134 17.19 -2.43 -36.60
CA LEU A 134 17.13 -3.80 -37.11
C LEU A 134 18.40 -4.15 -37.90
N ALA A 135 19.02 -5.29 -37.55
CA ALA A 135 19.77 -6.12 -38.49
C ALA A 135 18.82 -7.17 -39.08
#